data_AF-A0A2W1BF83-F1
#
_entry.id   AF-A0A2W1BF83-F1
#
_cell.length_a   1.000
_cell.length_b   1.000
_cell.length_c   1.000
_cell.angle_alpha   90.00
_cell.angle_beta   90.00
_cell.angle_gamma   90.00
#
_symmetry.space_group_name_H-M   'P 1'
#
loop_
_entity.id
_entity.type
_entity.pdbx_description
1 polymer ?
#
loop_
_entity_poly.entity_id
_entity_poly.type
_entity_poly.pdbx_seq_one_letter_code
_entity_poly.pdbx_strand_id
1 'polypeptide(L)'
;MLFSNLKIKLDMPRGRDEMQVNVAGLRRNIKNLAHNYSDAQVKVREATSNDPWGPSSTLMAEIADLTYNVMAFTEIMQMIWKRLNDHGKNWRHVYKALVLMEYLIKTGSEKVAMQCKENIFAIHTLKDFQYMEEGKDQGLNVREKAKALVNLLKDDERLKNERARALKAKQRFAQSASAFGSDGALDTPSSPSYPAVSGALVTEVN
;
A
#
# COMPACT_ATOMS: atom_id res chain seq x y z
N MET A 1 34.65 -33.98 46.93
CA MET A 1 35.64 -32.93 46.59
C MET A 1 35.28 -32.44 45.19
N LEU A 2 34.38 -31.46 45.04
CA LEU A 2 34.72 -30.04 44.79
C LEU A 2 36.01 -29.89 43.98
N PHE A 3 35.91 -29.51 42.70
CA PHE A 3 36.53 -28.29 42.16
C PHE A 3 35.80 -27.84 40.88
N SER A 4 35.29 -26.63 41.02
CA SER A 4 34.71 -25.69 40.06
C SER A 4 35.63 -25.45 38.87
N ASN A 5 35.09 -25.37 37.65
CA ASN A 5 35.74 -24.66 36.54
C ASN A 5 34.72 -23.98 35.60
N LEU A 6 34.55 -22.69 35.87
CA LEU A 6 34.46 -21.56 34.95
C LEU A 6 33.77 -21.76 33.59
N LYS A 7 32.51 -21.30 33.51
CA LYS A 7 31.81 -20.91 32.29
C LYS A 7 32.56 -19.77 31.60
N ILE A 8 33.18 -20.04 30.46
CA ILE A 8 33.51 -19.00 29.47
C ILE A 8 32.49 -19.15 28.33
N LYS A 9 31.38 -18.43 28.47
CA LYS A 9 30.42 -18.21 27.39
C LYS A 9 31.00 -17.10 26.51
N LEU A 10 31.75 -17.48 25.48
CA LEU A 10 32.10 -16.57 24.40
C LEU A 10 30.79 -16.22 23.66
N ASP A 11 30.25 -15.05 23.99
CA ASP A 11 29.09 -14.48 23.35
C ASP A 11 29.53 -13.97 21.97
N MET A 12 29.25 -14.74 20.93
CA MET A 12 29.45 -14.34 19.54
C MET A 12 28.26 -13.47 19.13
N PRO A 13 28.47 -12.22 18.66
CA PRO A 13 27.37 -11.36 18.30
C PRO A 13 26.63 -11.94 17.08
N ARG A 14 25.40 -12.40 17.32
CA ARG A 14 24.40 -12.65 16.27
C ARG A 14 23.90 -11.29 15.80
N GLY A 15 24.45 -10.84 14.67
CA GLY A 15 24.05 -9.58 14.04
C GLY A 15 24.60 -9.50 12.62
N ARG A 16 24.14 -10.37 11.74
CA ARG A 16 24.06 -10.03 10.31
C ARG A 16 22.58 -9.95 10.00
N ASP A 17 22.07 -8.72 10.05
CA ASP A 17 20.83 -8.36 9.39
C ASP A 17 20.98 -8.76 7.92
N GLU A 18 20.33 -9.86 7.53
CA GLU A 18 20.09 -10.14 6.13
C GLU A 18 19.15 -9.05 5.62
N MET A 19 19.74 -7.96 5.13
CA MET A 19 19.06 -7.05 4.24
C MET A 19 18.63 -7.89 3.04
N GLN A 20 17.37 -8.35 3.06
CA GLN A 20 16.72 -8.92 1.88
C GLN A 20 16.65 -7.81 0.85
N VAL A 21 17.74 -7.67 0.09
CA VAL A 21 17.78 -6.81 -1.07
C VAL A 21 16.71 -7.37 -2.00
N ASN A 22 15.64 -6.61 -2.25
CA ASN A 22 14.63 -6.99 -3.21
C ASN A 22 15.25 -6.90 -4.61
N VAL A 23 16.02 -7.93 -4.99
CA VAL A 23 16.75 -8.02 -6.26
C VAL A 23 15.78 -7.89 -7.44
N ALA A 24 14.52 -8.32 -7.27
CA ALA A 24 13.47 -8.13 -8.24
C ALA A 24 13.07 -6.65 -8.38
N GLY A 25 12.92 -5.91 -7.28
CA GLY A 25 12.73 -4.46 -7.26
C GLY A 25 13.88 -3.68 -7.90
N LEU A 26 15.13 -4.05 -7.57
CA LEU A 26 16.32 -3.42 -8.16
C LEU A 26 16.44 -3.68 -9.67
N ARG A 27 16.21 -4.93 -10.11
CA ARG A 27 16.18 -5.28 -11.54
C ARG A 27 15.05 -4.55 -12.28
N ARG A 28 13.92 -4.27 -11.63
CA ARG A 28 12.83 -3.47 -12.20
C ARG A 28 13.24 -2.01 -12.35
N ASN A 29 13.89 -1.41 -11.36
CA ASN A 29 14.37 -0.03 -11.44
C ASN A 29 15.36 0.16 -12.61
N ILE A 30 16.29 -0.79 -12.81
CA ILE A 30 17.22 -0.77 -13.95
C ILE A 30 16.47 -0.88 -15.28
N LYS A 31 15.48 -1.78 -15.38
CA LYS A 31 14.64 -1.91 -16.59
C LYS A 31 13.78 -0.66 -16.83
N ASN A 32 13.33 0.01 -15.78
CA ASN A 32 12.51 1.21 -15.91
C ASN A 32 13.34 2.39 -16.43
N LEU A 33 14.59 2.53 -15.97
CA LEU A 33 15.54 3.52 -16.46
C LEU A 33 15.92 3.26 -17.93
N ALA A 34 16.11 2.00 -18.31
CA ALA A 34 16.45 1.61 -19.68
C ALA A 34 15.30 1.82 -20.69
N HIS A 35 14.04 1.85 -20.22
CA HIS A 35 12.86 2.01 -21.06
C HIS A 35 12.24 3.42 -21.03
N ASN A 36 12.81 4.38 -20.27
CA ASN A 36 12.23 5.72 -20.04
C ASN A 36 10.75 5.66 -19.63
N TYR A 37 10.39 4.74 -18.72
CA TYR A 37 9.02 4.72 -18.19
C TYR A 37 8.74 5.97 -17.34
N SER A 38 7.56 6.54 -17.51
CA SER A 38 7.10 7.64 -16.65
C SER A 38 6.90 7.16 -15.21
N ASP A 39 6.91 8.09 -14.25
CA ASP A 39 6.62 7.79 -12.84
C ASP A 39 5.28 7.03 -12.66
N ALA A 40 4.26 7.43 -13.40
CA ALA A 40 2.96 6.77 -13.42
C ALA A 40 3.06 5.30 -13.87
N GLN A 41 3.80 5.04 -14.96
CA GLN A 41 4.02 3.69 -15.46
C GLN A 41 4.82 2.83 -14.48
N VAL A 42 5.84 3.41 -13.83
CA VAL A 42 6.64 2.72 -12.81
C VAL A 42 5.75 2.27 -11.66
N LYS A 43 4.93 3.17 -11.10
CA LYS A 43 4.02 2.88 -9.99
C LYS A 43 3.00 1.79 -10.34
N VAL A 44 2.40 1.85 -11.54
CA VAL A 44 1.45 0.81 -11.97
C VAL A 44 2.16 -0.54 -12.17
N ARG A 45 3.37 -0.57 -12.72
CA ARG A 45 4.16 -1.80 -12.90
C ARG A 45 4.53 -2.44 -11.55
N GLU A 46 4.82 -1.62 -10.56
CA GLU A 46 5.08 -2.05 -9.19
C GLU A 46 3.80 -2.60 -8.53
N ALA A 47 2.70 -1.84 -8.58
CA ALA A 47 1.41 -2.25 -8.03
C ALA A 47 0.89 -3.55 -8.66
N THR A 48 1.26 -3.83 -9.91
CA THR A 48 0.87 -5.03 -10.68
C THR A 48 2.04 -6.01 -10.90
N SER A 49 3.05 -5.99 -10.03
CA SER A 49 4.18 -6.93 -10.12
C SER A 49 3.75 -8.40 -9.91
N ASN A 50 4.54 -9.37 -10.38
CA ASN A 50 4.31 -10.79 -10.13
C ASN A 50 4.70 -11.26 -8.71
N ASP A 51 4.98 -10.33 -7.80
CA ASP A 51 5.35 -10.67 -6.43
C ASP A 51 4.14 -11.25 -5.67
N PRO A 52 4.34 -12.12 -4.66
CA PRO A 52 3.25 -12.85 -4.02
C PRO A 52 2.34 -11.99 -3.13
N TRP A 53 2.70 -10.73 -2.88
CA TRP A 53 1.92 -9.76 -2.11
C TRP A 53 1.14 -8.79 -3.00
N GLY A 54 0.03 -8.27 -2.47
CA GLY A 54 -0.78 -7.24 -3.12
C GLY A 54 -0.12 -5.84 -3.11
N PRO A 55 -0.64 -4.89 -3.91
CA PRO A 55 -0.19 -3.50 -3.85
C PRO A 55 -0.52 -2.87 -2.49
N SER A 56 0.35 -1.98 -2.00
CA SER A 56 0.09 -1.22 -0.78
C SER A 56 -0.98 -0.16 -1.00
N SER A 57 -1.76 0.16 0.04
CA SER A 57 -2.78 1.21 -0.03
C SER A 57 -2.20 2.57 -0.39
N THR A 58 -0.99 2.89 0.10
CA THR A 58 -0.27 4.13 -0.22
C THR A 58 0.05 4.22 -1.71
N LEU A 59 0.62 3.16 -2.30
CA LEU A 59 0.94 3.14 -3.72
C LEU A 59 -0.33 3.27 -4.58
N MET A 60 -1.41 2.59 -4.21
CA MET A 60 -2.69 2.73 -4.90
C MET A 60 -3.28 4.14 -4.78
N ALA A 61 -3.14 4.78 -3.61
CA ALA A 61 -3.58 6.15 -3.39
C ALA A 61 -2.82 7.15 -4.28
N GLU A 62 -1.50 7.00 -4.40
CA GLU A 62 -0.68 7.83 -5.30
C GLU A 62 -1.09 7.65 -6.77
N ILE A 63 -1.31 6.41 -7.21
CA ILE A 63 -1.79 6.14 -8.58
C ILE A 63 -3.18 6.77 -8.78
N ALA A 64 -4.08 6.67 -7.78
CA ALA A 64 -5.41 7.28 -7.84
C ALA A 64 -5.33 8.79 -8.04
N ASP A 65 -4.43 9.48 -7.35
CA ASP A 65 -4.23 10.93 -7.51
C ASP A 65 -3.66 11.27 -8.89
N LEU A 66 -2.76 10.44 -9.44
CA LEU A 66 -2.24 10.60 -10.80
C LEU A 66 -3.31 10.46 -11.89
N THR A 67 -4.42 9.75 -11.64
CA THR A 67 -5.51 9.61 -12.63
C THR A 67 -6.21 10.92 -13.00
N TYR A 68 -5.99 12.00 -12.26
CA TYR A 68 -6.51 13.34 -12.59
C TYR A 68 -5.64 14.07 -13.63
N ASN A 69 -4.39 13.64 -13.85
CA ASN A 69 -3.55 14.14 -14.92
C ASN A 69 -3.84 13.40 -16.23
N VAL A 70 -4.12 14.12 -17.32
CA VAL A 70 -4.57 13.53 -18.60
C VAL A 70 -3.53 12.61 -19.23
N MET A 71 -2.24 12.97 -19.19
CA MET A 71 -1.16 12.15 -19.75
C MET A 71 -0.95 10.89 -18.91
N ALA A 72 -0.81 11.05 -17.59
CA ALA A 72 -0.63 9.93 -16.67
C ALA A 72 -1.83 8.98 -16.69
N PHE A 73 -3.07 9.50 -16.79
CA PHE A 73 -4.28 8.68 -16.91
C PHE A 73 -4.19 7.69 -18.07
N THR A 74 -3.80 8.19 -19.25
CA THR A 74 -3.67 7.36 -20.46
C THR A 74 -2.66 6.24 -20.24
N GLU A 75 -1.50 6.56 -19.68
CA GLU A 75 -0.44 5.59 -19.40
C GLU A 75 -0.82 4.55 -18.34
N ILE A 76 -1.51 5.00 -17.27
CA ILE A 76 -2.00 4.14 -16.19
C ILE A 76 -3.00 3.13 -16.76
N MET A 77 -4.02 3.61 -17.47
CA MET A 77 -5.06 2.75 -18.03
C MET A 77 -4.48 1.77 -19.05
N GLN A 78 -3.61 2.23 -19.97
CA GLN A 78 -2.94 1.35 -20.93
C GLN A 78 -2.15 0.22 -20.26
N MET A 79 -1.41 0.53 -19.19
CA MET A 79 -0.63 -0.47 -18.47
C MET A 79 -1.54 -1.48 -17.73
N ILE A 80 -2.62 -1.01 -17.11
CA ILE A 80 -3.60 -1.89 -16.43
C ILE A 80 -4.25 -2.83 -17.45
N TRP A 81 -4.74 -2.32 -18.59
CA TRP A 81 -5.33 -3.17 -19.63
C TRP A 81 -4.36 -4.19 -20.19
N LYS A 82 -3.09 -3.81 -20.38
CA LYS A 82 -2.03 -4.73 -20.75
C LYS A 82 -1.87 -5.87 -19.74
N ARG A 83 -1.90 -5.57 -18.44
CA ARG A 83 -1.79 -6.55 -17.34
C ARG A 83 -3.02 -7.45 -17.22
N LEU A 84 -4.21 -6.93 -17.51
CA LEU A 84 -5.44 -7.72 -17.54
C LEU A 84 -5.45 -8.75 -18.67
N ASN A 85 -4.69 -8.52 -19.74
CA ASN A 85 -4.53 -9.44 -20.86
C ASN A 85 -3.36 -10.44 -20.68
N ASP A 86 -2.79 -10.57 -19.48
CA ASP A 86 -1.83 -11.63 -19.16
C ASP A 86 -2.55 -12.98 -18.93
N HIS A 87 -1.82 -14.09 -19.06
CA HIS A 87 -2.39 -15.44 -19.01
C HIS A 87 -1.53 -16.40 -18.18
N GLY A 88 -2.14 -17.53 -17.77
CA GLY A 88 -1.44 -18.66 -17.15
C GLY A 88 -0.62 -18.29 -15.91
N LYS A 89 0.68 -18.60 -15.93
CA LYS A 89 1.62 -18.35 -14.81
C LYS A 89 1.73 -16.90 -14.35
N ASN A 90 1.25 -15.94 -15.16
CA ASN A 90 1.22 -14.52 -14.83
C ASN A 90 -0.11 -14.09 -14.19
N TRP A 91 -0.90 -15.01 -13.65
CA TRP A 91 -2.19 -14.73 -13.02
C TRP A 91 -2.15 -13.62 -11.95
N ARG A 92 -1.02 -13.43 -11.25
CA ARG A 92 -0.87 -12.36 -10.24
C ARG A 92 -0.90 -10.98 -10.89
N HIS A 93 -0.38 -10.81 -12.10
CA HIS A 93 -0.52 -9.57 -12.86
C HIS A 93 -1.99 -9.24 -13.08
N VAL A 94 -2.77 -10.21 -13.55
CA VAL A 94 -4.20 -10.06 -13.83
C VAL A 94 -4.96 -9.74 -12.54
N TYR A 95 -4.75 -10.52 -11.48
CA TYR A 95 -5.40 -10.31 -10.19
C TYR A 95 -5.07 -8.94 -9.60
N LYS A 96 -3.79 -8.56 -9.54
CA LYS A 96 -3.37 -7.27 -8.96
C LYS A 96 -3.80 -6.09 -9.83
N ALA A 97 -3.90 -6.26 -11.15
CA ALA A 97 -4.51 -5.27 -12.03
C ALA A 97 -6.00 -5.07 -11.74
N LEU A 98 -6.77 -6.14 -11.47
CA LEU A 98 -8.17 -6.03 -11.03
C LEU A 98 -8.29 -5.35 -9.66
N VAL A 99 -7.39 -5.65 -8.72
CA VAL A 99 -7.33 -4.99 -7.40
C VAL A 99 -7.09 -3.48 -7.56
N LEU A 100 -6.09 -3.11 -8.35
CA LEU A 100 -5.78 -1.70 -8.63
C LEU A 100 -6.96 -1.02 -9.34
N MET A 101 -7.51 -1.64 -10.39
CA MET A 101 -8.65 -1.10 -11.15
C MET A 101 -9.84 -0.80 -10.24
N GLU A 102 -10.21 -1.73 -9.34
CA GLU A 102 -11.30 -1.50 -8.37
C GLU A 102 -11.01 -0.30 -7.47
N TYR A 103 -9.78 -0.18 -6.96
CA TYR A 103 -9.40 0.94 -6.11
C TYR A 103 -9.52 2.28 -6.85
N LEU A 104 -9.04 2.34 -8.10
CA LEU A 104 -9.12 3.54 -8.94
C LEU A 104 -10.57 3.89 -9.31
N ILE A 105 -11.41 2.89 -9.62
CA ILE A 105 -12.85 3.08 -9.84
C ILE A 105 -13.55 3.66 -8.61
N LYS A 106 -13.04 3.40 -7.40
CA LYS A 106 -13.64 3.89 -6.15
C LYS A 106 -13.09 5.24 -5.69
N THR A 107 -11.83 5.56 -6.00
CA THR A 107 -11.12 6.68 -5.37
C THR A 107 -10.39 7.63 -6.33
N GLY A 108 -10.20 7.25 -7.59
CA GLY A 108 -9.59 8.09 -8.61
C GLY A 108 -10.62 8.89 -9.41
N SER A 109 -10.17 9.43 -10.53
CA SER A 109 -10.99 10.16 -11.50
C SER A 109 -12.20 9.34 -11.98
N GLU A 110 -13.36 10.00 -12.14
CA GLU A 110 -14.59 9.39 -12.69
C GLU A 110 -14.36 8.78 -14.08
N LYS A 111 -13.37 9.30 -14.83
CA LYS A 111 -12.99 8.79 -16.14
C LYS A 111 -12.57 7.32 -16.10
N VAL A 112 -12.02 6.84 -14.97
CA VAL A 112 -11.64 5.43 -14.80
C VAL A 112 -12.88 4.54 -14.90
N ALA A 113 -13.93 4.88 -14.15
CA ALA A 113 -15.18 4.12 -14.16
C ALA A 113 -15.87 4.17 -15.53
N MET A 114 -15.88 5.34 -16.18
CA MET A 114 -16.41 5.52 -17.53
C MET A 114 -15.72 4.60 -18.55
N GLN A 115 -14.38 4.63 -18.63
CA GLN A 115 -13.62 3.79 -19.55
C GLN A 115 -13.79 2.29 -19.26
N CYS A 116 -13.94 1.91 -17.99
CA CYS A 116 -14.20 0.51 -17.60
C CYS A 116 -15.60 0.04 -18.00
N LYS A 117 -16.62 0.93 -17.97
CA LYS A 117 -17.96 0.61 -18.46
C LYS A 117 -17.98 0.43 -19.98
N GLU A 118 -17.30 1.32 -20.71
CA GLU A 118 -17.17 1.23 -22.17
C GLU A 118 -16.48 -0.07 -22.61
N ASN A 119 -15.51 -0.55 -21.84
CA ASN A 119 -14.74 -1.77 -22.13
C ASN A 119 -15.09 -2.94 -21.18
N ILE A 120 -16.31 -2.97 -20.63
CA ILE A 120 -16.68 -3.93 -19.58
C ILE A 120 -16.52 -5.39 -20.02
N PHE A 121 -16.63 -5.67 -21.32
CA PHE A 121 -16.43 -7.01 -21.87
C PHE A 121 -15.03 -7.56 -21.58
N ALA A 122 -13.99 -6.73 -21.65
CA ALA A 122 -12.61 -7.14 -21.35
C ALA A 122 -12.44 -7.58 -19.88
N ILE A 123 -13.21 -7.00 -18.96
CA ILE A 123 -13.24 -7.43 -17.56
C ILE A 123 -14.14 -8.67 -17.40
N HIS A 124 -15.24 -8.74 -18.15
CA HIS A 124 -16.21 -9.83 -18.10
C HIS A 124 -15.59 -11.18 -18.47
N THR A 125 -14.71 -11.24 -19.48
CA THR A 125 -14.03 -12.48 -19.89
C THR A 125 -13.16 -13.08 -18.78
N LEU A 126 -12.65 -12.26 -17.85
CA LEU A 126 -11.83 -12.72 -16.73
C LEU A 126 -12.62 -13.52 -15.69
N LYS A 127 -13.95 -13.51 -15.75
CA LYS A 127 -14.80 -14.38 -14.92
C LYS A 127 -14.62 -15.87 -15.23
N ASP A 128 -14.03 -16.19 -16.38
CA ASP A 128 -13.76 -17.55 -16.83
C ASP A 128 -12.25 -17.87 -16.82
N PHE A 129 -11.42 -17.01 -16.21
CA PHE A 129 -9.97 -17.20 -16.12
C PHE A 129 -9.61 -18.50 -15.38
N GLN A 130 -8.76 -19.34 -15.97
CA GLN A 130 -8.31 -20.60 -15.39
C GLN A 130 -6.80 -20.68 -15.30
N TYR A 131 -6.30 -21.08 -14.13
CA TYR A 131 -4.90 -21.45 -13.96
C TYR A 131 -4.74 -22.37 -12.76
N MET A 132 -4.15 -23.54 -12.98
CA MET A 132 -3.82 -24.52 -11.94
C MET A 132 -2.30 -24.52 -11.71
N GLU A 133 -1.89 -24.45 -10.45
CA GLU A 133 -0.48 -24.49 -10.04
C GLU A 133 -0.38 -25.41 -8.82
N GLU A 134 0.42 -26.48 -8.92
CA GLU A 134 0.60 -27.47 -7.83
C GLU A 134 -0.73 -28.04 -7.28
N GLY A 135 -1.68 -28.29 -8.18
CA GLY A 135 -3.01 -28.80 -7.82
C GLY A 135 -3.96 -27.76 -7.21
N LYS A 136 -3.55 -26.49 -7.11
CA LYS A 136 -4.36 -25.38 -6.61
C LYS A 136 -4.88 -24.51 -7.74
N ASP A 137 -6.16 -24.16 -7.68
CA ASP A 137 -6.79 -23.21 -8.61
C ASP A 137 -6.45 -21.77 -8.23
N GLN A 138 -5.39 -21.24 -8.84
CA GLN A 138 -4.99 -19.84 -8.68
C GLN A 138 -5.90 -18.88 -9.46
N GLY A 139 -6.66 -19.40 -10.44
CA GLY A 139 -7.61 -18.62 -11.21
C GLY A 139 -8.87 -18.22 -10.44
N LEU A 140 -9.22 -18.95 -9.37
CA LEU A 140 -10.44 -18.70 -8.59
C LEU A 140 -10.54 -17.25 -8.10
N ASN A 141 -9.46 -16.71 -7.53
CA ASN A 141 -9.43 -15.33 -7.02
C ASN A 141 -9.59 -14.29 -8.14
N VAL A 142 -9.05 -14.56 -9.34
CA VAL A 142 -9.25 -13.70 -10.52
C VAL A 142 -10.72 -13.68 -10.91
N ARG A 143 -11.35 -14.86 -11.00
CA ARG A 143 -12.77 -14.98 -11.38
C ARG A 143 -13.69 -14.28 -10.40
N GLU A 144 -13.51 -14.49 -9.10
CA GLU A 144 -14.33 -13.85 -8.06
C GLU A 144 -14.16 -12.33 -8.06
N LYS A 145 -12.92 -11.84 -8.22
CA LYS A 145 -12.66 -10.40 -8.31
C LYS A 145 -13.29 -9.77 -9.56
N ALA A 146 -13.18 -10.44 -10.72
CA ALA A 146 -13.80 -9.99 -11.96
C ALA A 146 -15.33 -9.95 -11.85
N LYS A 147 -15.96 -10.99 -11.27
CA LYS A 147 -17.41 -11.01 -11.00
C LYS A 147 -17.84 -9.83 -10.15
N ALA A 148 -17.16 -9.59 -9.02
CA ALA A 148 -17.47 -8.48 -8.13
C ALA A 148 -17.34 -7.12 -8.83
N LEU A 149 -16.27 -6.93 -9.63
CA LEU A 149 -16.01 -5.69 -10.34
C LEU A 149 -17.04 -5.41 -11.44
N VAL A 150 -17.40 -6.42 -12.23
CA VAL A 150 -18.47 -6.31 -13.25
C VAL A 150 -19.80 -5.98 -12.59
N ASN A 151 -20.13 -6.61 -11.47
CA ASN A 151 -21.37 -6.33 -10.75
C ASN A 151 -21.40 -4.90 -10.19
N LEU A 152 -20.28 -4.36 -9.73
CA LEU A 152 -20.16 -2.97 -9.30
C LEU A 152 -20.35 -1.99 -10.48
N LEU A 153 -19.73 -2.27 -11.64
CA LEU A 153 -19.78 -1.38 -12.81
C LEU A 153 -21.16 -1.34 -13.48
N LYS A 154 -22.01 -2.34 -13.27
CA LYS A 154 -23.38 -2.40 -13.81
C LYS A 154 -24.42 -1.66 -12.95
N ASP A 155 -24.08 -1.32 -11.71
CA ASP A 155 -24.99 -0.69 -10.75
C ASP A 155 -24.50 0.71 -10.40
N ASP A 156 -25.05 1.71 -11.10
CA ASP A 156 -24.61 3.11 -11.02
C ASP A 156 -24.84 3.73 -9.64
N GLU A 157 -25.98 3.42 -9.02
CA GLU A 157 -26.30 3.92 -7.68
C GLU A 157 -25.38 3.30 -6.64
N ARG A 158 -25.15 1.99 -6.69
CA ARG A 158 -24.18 1.33 -5.82
C ARG A 158 -22.77 1.87 -6.03
N LEU A 159 -22.34 2.06 -7.27
CA LEU A 159 -21.02 2.60 -7.60
C LEU A 159 -20.83 4.00 -7.01
N LYS A 160 -21.82 4.89 -7.18
CA LYS A 160 -21.80 6.24 -6.59
C LYS A 160 -21.66 6.19 -5.06
N ASN A 161 -22.40 5.31 -4.40
CA ASN A 161 -22.35 5.14 -2.95
C ASN A 161 -21.03 4.54 -2.45
N GLU A 162 -20.45 3.59 -3.19
CA GLU A 162 -19.11 3.04 -2.90
C GLU A 162 -18.03 4.12 -3.07
N ARG A 163 -18.09 4.94 -4.13
CA ARG A 163 -17.15 6.06 -4.35
C ARG A 163 -17.22 7.09 -3.23
N ALA A 164 -18.42 7.53 -2.85
CA ALA A 164 -18.60 8.49 -1.76
C ALA A 164 -17.99 7.98 -0.43
N ARG A 165 -18.19 6.71 -0.11
CA ARG A 165 -17.61 6.08 1.09
C ARG A 165 -16.09 5.95 1.00
N ALA A 166 -15.57 5.48 -0.14
CA ALA A 166 -14.15 5.25 -0.34
C ALA A 166 -13.33 6.55 -0.32
N LEU A 167 -13.83 7.62 -0.96
CA LEU A 167 -13.18 8.94 -0.93
C LEU A 167 -13.12 9.52 0.49
N LYS A 168 -14.21 9.39 1.27
CA LYS A 168 -14.23 9.80 2.68
C LYS A 168 -13.21 9.02 3.52
N ALA A 169 -13.05 7.72 3.28
CA ALA A 169 -12.05 6.90 3.95
C ALA A 169 -10.61 7.30 3.56
N LYS A 170 -10.35 7.53 2.27
CA LYS A 170 -9.05 8.00 1.75
C LYS A 170 -8.63 9.32 2.41
N GLN A 171 -9.55 10.28 2.51
CA GLN A 171 -9.29 11.58 3.15
C GLN A 171 -8.90 11.44 4.63
N ARG A 172 -9.60 10.60 5.40
CA ARG A 172 -9.28 10.35 6.82
C ARG A 172 -7.88 9.76 6.98
N PHE A 173 -7.53 8.79 6.14
CA PHE A 173 -6.21 8.16 6.18
C PHE A 173 -5.08 9.16 5.89
N ALA A 174 -5.29 10.05 4.91
CA ALA A 174 -4.34 11.11 4.60
C ALA A 174 -4.15 12.09 5.78
N GLN A 175 -5.24 12.46 6.48
CA GLN A 175 -5.18 13.34 7.65
C GLN A 175 -4.48 12.69 8.85
N SER A 176 -4.70 11.39 9.09
CA SER A 176 -4.00 10.67 10.16
C SER A 176 -2.50 10.51 9.87
N ALA A 177 -2.13 10.34 8.60
CA ALA A 177 -0.73 10.25 8.19
C ALA A 177 0.00 11.59 8.37
N SER A 178 -0.66 12.72 8.16
CA SER A 178 -0.07 14.05 8.41
C SER A 178 -0.04 14.43 9.89
N ALA A 179 -0.94 13.89 10.72
CA ALA A 179 -0.97 14.13 12.17
C ALA A 179 0.22 13.49 12.92
N PHE A 180 0.81 12.41 12.39
CA PHE A 180 2.00 11.78 12.98
C PHE A 180 3.32 12.50 12.63
N GLY A 181 3.27 13.52 11.76
CA GLY A 181 4.44 14.29 11.30
C GLY A 181 4.61 15.66 11.94
N SER A 182 3.79 16.02 12.93
CA SER A 182 3.82 17.34 13.59
C SER A 182 3.82 17.22 15.11
N ASP A 183 4.82 16.54 15.66
CA ASP A 183 5.24 16.74 17.05
C ASP A 183 6.74 17.05 17.07
N GLY A 184 7.01 18.32 16.78
CA GLY A 184 8.32 18.96 16.89
C GLY A 184 8.17 20.40 17.36
N ALA A 185 7.17 20.69 18.19
CA ALA A 185 7.13 21.90 18.99
C ALA A 185 7.50 21.50 20.43
N LEU A 186 8.72 21.90 20.79
CA LEU A 186 9.32 21.77 22.09
C LEU A 186 8.40 22.41 23.15
N ASP A 187 7.70 21.60 23.95
CA ASP A 187 7.15 22.05 25.23
C ASP A 187 7.87 21.27 26.32
N THR A 188 9.01 21.83 26.72
CA THR A 188 9.78 21.38 27.88
C THR A 188 8.88 21.40 29.12
N PRO A 189 8.76 20.32 29.90
CA PRO A 189 8.10 20.39 31.19
C PRO A 189 8.96 21.22 32.14
N SER A 190 8.53 22.45 32.40
CA SER A 190 9.05 23.30 33.47
C SER A 190 8.95 22.52 34.79
N SER A 191 10.09 22.29 35.42
CA SER A 191 10.18 21.66 36.74
C SER A 191 9.39 22.50 37.78
N PRO A 192 8.70 21.89 38.76
CA PRO A 192 8.06 22.66 39.81
C PRO A 192 9.13 23.27 40.73
N SER A 193 9.21 24.61 40.76
CA SER A 193 9.99 25.34 41.76
C SER A 193 9.29 25.24 43.12
N TYR A 194 9.90 24.54 44.08
CA TYR A 194 9.52 24.61 45.49
C TYR A 194 10.08 25.89 46.12
N PRO A 195 9.29 26.66 46.88
CA PRO A 195 9.83 27.78 47.65
C PRO A 195 10.62 27.28 48.86
N ALA A 196 11.80 27.86 49.06
CA ALA A 196 12.69 27.60 50.18
C ALA A 196 12.09 28.14 51.50
N VAL A 197 11.96 27.27 52.50
CA VAL A 197 11.63 27.65 53.88
C VAL A 197 12.91 28.12 54.56
N SER A 198 13.02 29.44 54.79
CA SER A 198 14.03 30.03 55.65
C SER A 198 13.61 29.90 57.11
N GLY A 199 14.42 29.22 57.92
CA GLY A 199 14.25 29.12 59.37
C GLY A 199 15.03 30.19 60.13
N ALA A 200 14.44 30.67 61.24
CA ALA A 200 15.06 31.07 62.53
C ALA A 200 13.95 31.77 63.35
N LEU A 201 13.45 31.16 64.43
CA LEU A 201 13.86 31.33 65.85
C LEU A 201 13.82 32.81 66.30
N VAL A 202 13.08 33.16 67.36
CA VAL A 202 13.53 33.29 68.76
C VAL A 202 12.27 33.61 69.61
N THR A 203 11.89 32.79 70.61
CA THR A 203 11.93 33.05 72.08
C THR A 203 11.08 34.26 72.54
N GLU A 204 10.24 34.22 73.58
CA GLU A 204 10.58 33.96 74.98
C GLU A 204 9.34 33.98 75.91
N VAL A 205 9.43 33.19 77.00
CA VAL A 205 8.93 33.30 78.39
C VAL A 205 7.50 33.76 78.81
N ASN A 206 7.03 32.97 79.80
CA ASN A 206 6.03 33.16 80.86
C ASN A 206 4.55 32.95 80.53
#